data_AF-A0A0P7DUN0-F1
#
_entry.id   AF-A0A0P7DUN0-F1
#
_cell.length_a   1.000
_cell.length_b   1.000
_cell.length_c   1.000
_cell.angle_alpha   90.00
_cell.angle_beta   90.00
_cell.angle_gamma   90.00
#
_symmetry.space_group_name_H-M   'P 1'
#
loop_
_entity.id
_entity.type
_entity.pdbx_description
1 polymer ?
#
loop_
_entity_poly.entity_id
_entity_poly.type
_entity_poly.pdbx_seq_one_letter_code
_entity_poly.pdbx_strand_id
1 'polypeptide(L)'
;MSLRNEPLYDALHAIAGRVNSVELDRQSLERSLEQLEQAKQAAQEVIKQLSTEEIRELAAMPIKAGDVWLHLQFDEEAGELLITEQAEPRHRSLYELLPEETPEQKSARLQRIRQANERRHAANQEDTAHG
;
A
#
# COMPACT_ATOMS: atom_id res chain seq x y z
N MET A 1 -27.27 -38.91 -11.51
CA MET A 1 -27.25 -37.45 -11.29
C MET A 1 -27.95 -36.81 -12.48
N SER A 2 -28.92 -35.92 -12.27
CA SER A 2 -29.55 -35.18 -13.37
C SER A 2 -28.55 -34.16 -13.93
N LEU A 3 -28.32 -34.15 -15.25
CA LEU A 3 -27.45 -33.22 -15.98
C LEU A 3 -27.70 -31.73 -15.65
N ARG A 4 -28.86 -31.41 -15.07
CA ARG A 4 -29.23 -30.05 -14.65
C ARG A 4 -28.50 -29.53 -13.41
N ASN A 5 -27.99 -30.42 -12.55
CA ASN A 5 -27.39 -30.05 -11.27
C ASN A 5 -25.85 -30.12 -11.28
N GLU A 6 -25.26 -30.63 -12.36
CA GLU A 6 -23.80 -30.75 -12.54
C GLU A 6 -23.09 -29.38 -12.50
N PRO A 7 -23.59 -28.31 -13.17
CA PRO A 7 -22.94 -27.00 -13.09
C PRO A 7 -22.98 -26.38 -11.68
N LEU A 8 -24.03 -26.68 -10.91
CA LEU A 8 -24.14 -26.22 -9.52
C LEU A 8 -23.14 -26.95 -8.63
N TYR A 9 -22.96 -28.25 -8.84
CA TYR A 9 -22.01 -29.07 -8.09
C TYR A 9 -20.56 -28.63 -8.34
N ASP A 10 -20.22 -28.36 -9.61
CA ASP A 10 -18.89 -27.86 -9.98
C ASP A 10 -18.62 -26.47 -9.39
N ALA A 11 -19.62 -25.58 -9.42
CA ALA A 11 -19.51 -24.26 -8.80
C ALA A 11 -19.30 -24.35 -7.29
N LEU A 12 -20.00 -25.26 -6.59
CA LEU A 12 -19.83 -25.47 -5.15
C LEU A 12 -18.44 -26.04 -4.82
N HIS A 13 -17.91 -26.96 -5.63
CA HIS A 13 -16.55 -27.46 -5.47
C HIS A 13 -15.50 -26.37 -5.70
N ALA A 14 -15.69 -25.52 -6.71
CA ALA A 14 -14.81 -24.39 -6.94
C ALA A 14 -14.82 -23.40 -5.77
N ILE A 15 -16.00 -23.13 -5.18
CA ILE A 15 -16.13 -22.30 -3.98
C ILE A 15 -15.41 -22.96 -2.79
N ALA A 16 -15.64 -24.26 -2.56
CA ALA A 16 -14.99 -25.00 -1.48
C ALA A 16 -13.46 -24.97 -1.59
N GLY A 17 -12.92 -25.12 -2.80
CA GLY A 17 -11.49 -25.00 -3.05
C GLY A 17 -10.93 -23.61 -2.72
N ARG A 18 -11.66 -22.55 -3.09
CA ARG A 18 -11.28 -21.17 -2.74
C ARG A 18 -11.34 -20.91 -1.24
N VAL A 19 -12.38 -21.38 -0.55
CA VAL A 19 -12.50 -21.27 0.91
C VAL A 19 -11.31 -21.95 1.60
N ASN A 20 -10.96 -23.16 1.15
CA ASN A 20 -9.82 -23.88 1.70
C ASN A 20 -8.49 -23.14 1.47
N SER A 21 -8.29 -22.53 0.29
CA SER A 21 -7.11 -21.69 0.03
C SER A 21 -7.03 -20.51 0.99
N VAL A 22 -8.14 -19.79 1.18
CA VAL A 22 -8.20 -18.62 2.07
C VAL A 22 -7.90 -19.02 3.51
N GLU A 23 -8.39 -20.16 3.99
CA GLU A 23 -8.08 -20.66 5.33
C GLU A 23 -6.60 -21.04 5.50
N LEU A 24 -5.99 -21.66 4.49
CA LEU A 24 -4.56 -21.96 4.51
C LEU A 24 -3.72 -20.69 4.53
N ASP A 25 -4.09 -19.70 3.72
CA ASP A 25 -3.43 -18.40 3.69
C ASP A 25 -3.56 -17.69 5.06
N ARG A 26 -4.75 -17.75 5.68
CA ARG A 26 -4.99 -17.22 7.03
C ARG A 26 -4.10 -17.88 8.08
N GLN A 27 -4.01 -19.21 8.10
CA GLN A 27 -3.15 -19.94 9.02
C GLN A 27 -1.65 -19.68 8.76
N SER A 28 -1.26 -19.46 7.51
CA SER A 28 0.11 -19.06 7.19
C SER A 28 0.41 -17.66 7.72
N LEU A 29 -0.51 -16.72 7.53
CA LEU A 29 -0.39 -15.35 8.03
C LEU A 29 -0.28 -15.32 9.56
N GLU A 30 -1.13 -16.06 10.27
CA GLU A 30 -1.10 -16.16 11.74
C GLU A 30 0.28 -16.63 12.24
N ARG A 31 0.83 -17.69 11.64
CA ARG A 31 2.18 -18.19 11.98
C ARG A 31 3.26 -17.17 11.69
N SER A 32 3.18 -16.46 10.57
CA SER A 32 4.15 -15.41 10.23
C SER A 32 4.07 -14.23 11.19
N LEU A 33 2.88 -13.85 11.65
CA LEU A 33 2.69 -12.80 12.67
C LEU A 33 3.28 -13.21 14.01
N GLU A 34 3.08 -14.46 14.44
CA GLU A 34 3.70 -14.98 15.67
C GLU A 34 5.24 -14.94 15.58
N GLN A 35 5.81 -15.34 14.45
CA GLN A 35 7.26 -15.28 14.22
C GLN A 35 7.78 -13.83 14.23
N LEU A 36 7.05 -12.90 13.63
CA LEU A 36 7.39 -11.48 13.64
C LEU A 36 7.38 -10.92 15.07
N GLU A 37 6.38 -11.28 15.86
CA GLU A 37 6.28 -10.85 17.26
C GLU A 37 7.45 -11.41 18.10
N GLN A 38 7.80 -12.69 17.92
CA GLN A 38 8.98 -13.29 18.56
C GLN A 38 10.27 -12.58 18.14
N ALA A 39 10.41 -12.22 16.86
CA ALA A 39 11.59 -11.49 16.37
C ALA A 39 11.67 -10.07 16.98
N LYS A 40 10.54 -9.37 17.13
CA LYS A 40 10.49 -8.06 17.80
C LYS A 40 10.91 -8.17 19.26
N GLN A 41 10.40 -9.17 19.99
CA GLN A 41 10.78 -9.39 21.39
C GLN A 41 12.26 -9.71 21.52
N ALA A 42 12.80 -10.58 20.66
CA ALA A 42 14.23 -10.88 20.64
C ALA A 42 15.07 -9.62 20.35
N ALA A 43 14.63 -8.78 19.41
CA ALA A 43 15.30 -7.51 19.12
C ALA A 43 15.24 -6.55 20.33
N GLN A 44 14.10 -6.43 21.00
CA GLN A 44 13.97 -5.60 22.20
C GLN A 44 14.93 -6.06 23.32
N GLU A 45 15.08 -7.36 23.54
CA GLU A 45 16.02 -7.88 24.54
C GLU A 45 17.48 -7.56 24.23
N VAL A 46 17.87 -7.56 22.95
CA VAL A 46 19.21 -7.12 22.52
C VAL A 46 19.37 -5.62 22.76
N ILE A 47 18.37 -4.81 22.41
CA ILE A 47 18.47 -3.35 22.51
C ILE A 47 18.52 -2.90 23.97
N LYS A 48 17.86 -3.60 24.90
CA LYS A 48 17.96 -3.34 26.36
C LYS A 48 19.40 -3.46 26.90
N GLN A 49 20.29 -4.17 26.20
CA GLN A 49 21.69 -4.33 26.60
C GLN A 49 22.59 -3.20 26.07
N LEU A 50 22.08 -2.35 25.18
CA LEU A 50 22.81 -1.24 24.59
C LEU A 50 22.76 0.00 25.50
N SER A 51 23.75 0.86 25.35
CA SER A 51 23.75 2.18 25.99
C SER A 51 22.73 3.12 25.34
N THR A 52 22.29 4.14 26.08
CA THR A 52 21.36 5.16 25.57
C THR A 52 21.88 5.86 24.31
N GLU A 53 23.18 6.08 24.19
CA GLU A 53 23.78 6.70 22.99
C GLU A 53 23.64 5.80 21.77
N GLU A 54 23.95 4.51 21.90
CA GLU A 54 23.78 3.53 20.82
C GLU A 54 22.32 3.36 20.40
N ILE A 55 21.38 3.40 21.36
CA ILE A 55 19.94 3.36 21.08
C ILE A 55 19.50 4.59 20.27
N ARG A 56 19.98 5.79 20.62
CA ARG A 56 19.68 7.03 19.89
C ARG A 56 20.21 6.98 18.46
N GLU A 57 21.44 6.49 18.27
CA GLU A 57 22.02 6.31 16.94
C GLU A 57 21.18 5.35 16.08
N LEU A 58 20.75 4.22 16.65
CA LEU A 58 19.89 3.27 15.96
C LEU A 58 18.49 3.84 15.67
N ALA A 59 17.91 4.63 16.59
CA ALA A 59 16.63 5.29 16.37
C ALA A 59 16.67 6.34 15.25
N ALA A 60 17.83 6.96 15.01
CA ALA A 60 18.04 7.87 13.89
C ALA A 60 18.19 7.16 12.53
N MET A 61 18.37 5.83 12.52
CA MET A 61 18.61 5.03 11.32
C MET A 61 17.44 4.09 11.01
N PRO A 62 16.43 4.55 10.26
CA PRO A 62 15.32 3.68 9.89
C PRO A 62 15.78 2.60 8.89
N ILE A 63 15.26 1.39 9.06
CA ILE A 63 15.63 0.23 8.21
C ILE A 63 14.51 0.01 7.20
N LYS A 64 14.84 0.08 5.90
CA LYS A 64 13.91 -0.26 4.82
C LYS A 64 13.96 -1.76 4.52
N ALA A 65 12.81 -2.42 4.61
CA ALA A 65 12.63 -3.83 4.27
C ALA A 65 11.43 -3.98 3.31
N GLY A 66 11.70 -4.01 2.00
CA GLY A 66 10.65 -3.99 0.99
C GLY A 66 9.86 -2.68 1.03
N ASP A 67 8.54 -2.80 1.24
CA ASP A 67 7.59 -1.67 1.31
C ASP A 67 7.36 -1.17 2.75
N VAL A 68 8.10 -1.71 3.73
CA VAL A 68 7.96 -1.36 5.15
C VAL A 68 9.24 -0.68 5.65
N TRP A 69 9.05 0.38 6.41
CA TRP A 69 10.08 1.06 7.17
C TRP A 69 9.94 0.69 8.65
N LEU A 70 11.04 0.24 9.25
CA LEU A 70 11.13 -0.05 10.66
C LEU A 70 11.77 1.15 11.38
N HIS A 71 11.07 1.65 12.40
CA HIS A 71 11.52 2.76 13.22
C HIS A 71 11.62 2.33 14.68
N LEU A 72 12.75 2.65 15.30
CA LEU A 72 12.91 2.54 16.74
C LEU A 72 12.38 3.83 17.40
N GLN A 73 11.47 3.70 18.35
CA GLN A 73 11.09 4.77 19.24
C GLN A 73 11.60 4.42 20.64
N PHE A 74 12.33 5.35 21.24
CA PHE A 74 12.84 5.20 22.60
C PHE A 74 12.26 6.32 23.46
N ASP A 75 11.49 5.94 24.47
CA ASP A 75 11.03 6.85 25.51
C ASP A 75 12.04 6.82 26.66
N GLU A 76 12.83 7.89 26.76
CA GLU A 76 13.85 8.03 27.80
C GLU A 76 13.28 8.22 29.20
N GLU A 77 12.09 8.81 29.33
CA GLU A 77 11.47 9.06 30.64
C GLU A 77 10.82 7.80 31.20
N ALA A 78 10.22 6.98 30.33
CA ALA A 78 9.65 5.69 30.70
C ALA A 78 10.66 4.53 30.67
N GLY A 79 11.80 4.71 29.98
CA GLY A 79 12.75 3.63 29.69
C GLY A 79 12.16 2.56 28.77
N GLU A 80 11.12 2.91 28.00
CA GLU A 80 10.38 2.00 27.15
C GLU A 80 10.84 2.10 25.69
N LEU A 81 10.87 0.96 25.01
CA LEU A 81 11.40 0.84 23.66
C LEU A 81 10.40 0.16 22.74
N LEU A 82 9.94 0.90 21.74
CA LEU A 82 8.89 0.48 20.82
C LEU A 82 9.46 0.37 19.40
N ILE A 83 9.34 -0.82 18.80
CA ILE A 83 9.64 -1.02 17.38
C ILE A 83 8.35 -0.79 16.61
N THR A 84 8.33 0.24 15.78
CA THR A 84 7.15 0.62 14.99
C THR A 84 7.37 0.31 13.51
N GLU A 85 6.31 -0.19 12.88
CA GLU A 85 6.24 -0.42 11.44
C GLU A 85 5.50 0.75 10.79
N GLN A 86 6.13 1.40 9.84
CA GLN A 86 5.46 2.33 8.93
C GLN A 86 5.51 1.74 7.54
N ALA A 87 4.35 1.38 6.99
CA ALA A 87 4.25 1.15 5.55
C ALA A 87 4.71 2.42 4.84
N GLU A 88 5.52 2.30 3.79
CA GLU A 88 5.87 3.44 2.94
C GLU A 88 4.57 4.20 2.62
N PRO A 89 4.50 5.52 2.85
CA PRO A 89 3.29 6.27 2.58
C PRO A 89 2.96 6.02 1.13
N ARG A 90 1.87 5.26 0.88
CA ARG A 90 1.47 4.88 -0.48
C ARG A 90 1.55 6.16 -1.30
N HIS A 91 2.36 6.15 -2.36
CA HIS A 91 2.39 7.22 -3.34
C HIS A 91 0.95 7.37 -3.85
N ARG A 92 0.15 8.23 -3.22
CA ARG A 92 -1.17 8.55 -3.72
C ARG A 92 -0.94 9.18 -5.07
N SER A 93 -1.58 8.62 -6.10
CA SER A 93 -1.51 9.23 -7.41
C SER A 93 -1.98 10.68 -7.27
N LEU A 94 -1.34 11.65 -7.94
CA LEU A 94 -1.71 13.07 -7.80
C LEU A 94 -3.20 13.33 -8.09
N TYR A 95 -3.85 12.42 -8.81
CA TYR A 95 -5.29 12.45 -9.12
C TYR A 95 -6.20 12.07 -7.93
N GLU A 96 -5.69 11.33 -6.93
CA GLU A 96 -6.40 11.01 -5.67
C GLU A 96 -6.35 12.16 -4.65
N LEU A 97 -5.51 13.17 -4.89
CA LEU A 97 -5.45 14.40 -4.10
C LEU A 97 -6.38 15.49 -4.65
N LEU A 98 -7.00 15.26 -5.81
CA LEU A 98 -7.99 16.18 -6.34
C LEU A 98 -9.28 16.04 -5.51
N PRO A 99 -9.93 17.15 -5.13
CA PRO A 99 -11.23 17.10 -4.46
C PRO A 99 -12.22 16.31 -5.34
N GLU A 100 -13.14 15.57 -4.71
CA GLU A 100 -14.17 14.81 -5.41
C GLU A 100 -14.95 15.74 -6.35
N GLU A 101 -14.63 15.68 -7.65
CA GLU A 101 -15.32 16.46 -8.67
C GLU A 101 -16.69 15.83 -8.91
N THR A 102 -17.74 16.65 -8.83
CA THR A 102 -19.07 16.26 -9.34
C THR A 102 -18.97 15.90 -10.83
N PRO A 103 -19.85 15.02 -11.35
CA PRO A 103 -19.88 14.66 -12.77
C PRO A 103 -19.87 15.87 -13.72
N GLU A 104 -20.56 16.94 -13.33
CA GLU A 104 -20.65 18.20 -14.05
C GLU A 104 -19.31 18.93 -14.10
N GLN A 105 -18.59 19.02 -12.97
CA GLN A 105 -17.26 19.63 -12.88
C GLN A 105 -16.23 18.88 -13.73
N LYS A 106 -16.26 17.54 -13.68
CA LYS A 106 -15.38 16.68 -14.48
C LYS A 106 -15.64 16.90 -15.98
N SER A 107 -16.91 16.96 -16.39
CA SER A 107 -17.29 17.19 -17.79
C SER A 107 -16.82 18.56 -18.30
N ALA A 108 -16.98 19.62 -17.49
CA ALA A 108 -16.56 20.97 -17.82
C ALA A 108 -15.03 21.09 -17.92
N ARG A 109 -14.28 20.36 -17.08
CA ARG A 109 -12.81 20.29 -17.17
C ARG A 109 -12.36 19.58 -18.45
N LEU A 110 -12.96 18.44 -18.78
CA LEU A 110 -12.63 17.70 -20.01
C LEU A 110 -12.96 18.51 -21.28
N GLN A 111 -14.06 19.26 -21.30
CA GLN A 111 -14.39 20.17 -22.40
C GLN A 111 -13.36 21.28 -22.55
N ARG A 112 -12.92 21.91 -21.44
CA ARG A 112 -11.85 22.92 -21.46
C ARG A 112 -10.53 22.38 -22.00
N ILE A 113 -10.15 21.16 -21.60
CA ILE A 113 -8.94 20.49 -22.11
C ILE A 113 -9.04 20.21 -23.61
N ARG A 114 -10.20 19.71 -24.08
CA ARG A 114 -10.43 19.49 -25.52
C ARG A 114 -10.33 20.77 -26.33
N GLN A 115 -11.00 21.83 -25.90
CA GLN A 115 -10.93 23.15 -26.56
C GLN A 115 -9.51 23.72 -26.58
N ALA A 116 -8.75 23.55 -25.50
CA ALA A 116 -7.35 23.98 -25.44
C ALA A 116 -6.47 23.20 -26.42
N ASN A 117 -6.69 21.88 -26.55
CA ASN A 117 -5.96 21.05 -27.52
C ASN A 117 -6.37 21.36 -28.97
N GLU A 118 -7.66 21.58 -29.25
CA GLU A 118 -8.14 21.99 -30.57
C GLU A 118 -7.53 23.32 -31.02
N ARG A 119 -7.43 24.31 -30.11
CA ARG A 119 -6.73 25.58 -30.40
C ARG A 119 -5.24 25.39 -30.69
N ARG A 120 -4.56 24.51 -29.94
CA ARG A 120 -3.15 24.18 -30.20
C ARG A 120 -2.96 23.47 -31.53
N HIS A 121 -3.87 22.56 -31.89
CA HIS A 121 -3.81 21.87 -33.18
C HIS A 121 -4.14 22.80 -34.35
N ALA A 122 -5.09 23.72 -34.20
CA ALA A 122 -5.40 24.73 -35.22
C ALA A 122 -4.22 25.70 -35.43
N ALA A 123 -3.61 26.21 -34.35
CA ALA A 123 -2.44 27.08 -34.43
C ALA A 123 -1.25 26.40 -35.13
N ASN A 124 -1.02 25.10 -34.86
CA ASN A 124 0.06 24.35 -35.49
C ASN A 124 -0.21 24.00 -36.98
N GLN A 125 -1.47 23.98 -37.41
CA GLN A 125 -1.83 23.75 -38.82
C GLN A 125 -1.72 25.03 -39.68
N GLU A 126 -1.93 26.21 -39.11
CA GLU A 126 -1.74 27.48 -39.81
C GLU A 126 -0.25 27.78 -40.05
N ASP A 127 0.63 27.47 -39.09
CA ASP A 127 2.09 27.65 -39.24
C ASP A 127 2.74 26.69 -40.25
N THR A 128 2.07 25.59 -40.62
CA THR A 128 2.56 24.63 -41.64
C THR A 128 2.08 24.93 -43.07
N ALA A 129 1.11 25.84 -43.25
CA ALA A 129 0.55 26.20 -44.56
C ALA A 129 1.16 27.48 -45.18
N HIS A 130 2.05 28.18 -44.45
CA HIS A 130 2.75 29.39 -44.93
C HIS A 130 4.28 29.26 -44.96
N GLY A 131 4.80 28.02 -44.98
CA GLY A 131 6.20 27.71 -45.27
C GLY A 131 6.46 27.51 -46.77
#